data_AF-A0A6V8LEM6-F1
#
_entry.id   AF-A0A6V8LEM6-F1
#
_cell.length_a   1.000
_cell.length_b   1.000
_cell.length_c   1.000
_cell.angle_alpha   90.00
_cell.angle_beta   90.00
_cell.angle_gamma   90.00
#
_symmetry.space_group_name_H-M   'P 1'
#
loop_
_entity.id
_entity.type
_entity.pdbx_description
1 polymer ?
#
loop_
_entity_poly.entity_id
_entity_poly.type
_entity_poly.pdbx_seq_one_letter_code
_entity_poly.pdbx_strand_id
1 'polypeptide(L)'
;MYQMHWLMDVDNVYGFGRCGDRTTKPAYINTYQRGPQEGVFETVPHPSCETFNFGRTGNGGYLPIFIGDSTYTQQWRYTSAPDADARAVQAAYWALKWAKEQGKQADISATITKAAQMGDYLRYSMYDKYFKNPGCASPTCTAGTGKSSSTYLLSWYSAWGGPQGSSSWAWRIGSSHNHGGYQNPFAAWALSTTPELIPRSSTAQTDWATSLTRQIQFYTWLQSAEGAIAGGATNSWNGDYSARPAGAPQFYGMTYDVDPVYHDPPSNQWFGFQAWTMERVAEYYYETGNAQAKALLDKWVTWAIANTTVSGTTYQIPSTLSWSGQPGGNWTSSTTSVNNAGLHVSVVDHTQDVGVAGAYARTLIYYGAKANHAQARTTAKALLDAVLARKDTRGVSVTETRADYNRFDDAYNSSTGQGLYIPPSYTGVMPNGDAINSSSTFISIRSFLRNDPEWPKVQAYLNGGAAPTFTYHRFWAQVDVAMALHDYDRLIGA
;
A
#
# COMPACT_ATOMS: atom_id res chain seq x y z
N MET A 1 20.81 0.13 -0.96
CA MET A 1 19.36 -0.12 -1.01
C MET A 1 18.94 0.08 -2.45
N TYR A 2 18.44 -0.95 -3.12
CA TYR A 2 17.91 -0.86 -4.49
C TYR A 2 16.39 -1.08 -4.43
N GLN A 3 15.70 -0.11 -3.83
CA GLN A 3 14.25 -0.08 -3.64
C GLN A 3 13.75 1.31 -4.01
N MET A 4 12.50 1.42 -4.46
CA MET A 4 11.91 2.71 -4.77
C MET A 4 11.61 3.47 -3.48
N HIS A 5 11.87 4.78 -3.48
CA HIS A 5 11.23 5.64 -2.49
C HIS A 5 9.77 5.85 -2.90
N TRP A 6 8.85 5.83 -1.94
CA TRP A 6 7.41 5.79 -2.21
C TRP A 6 6.80 7.08 -2.76
N LEU A 7 7.40 8.25 -2.48
CA LEU A 7 6.79 9.55 -2.83
C LEU A 7 7.79 10.50 -3.48
N MET A 8 7.30 11.17 -4.53
CA MET A 8 8.03 12.20 -5.28
C MET A 8 7.11 13.38 -5.55
N ASP A 9 7.66 14.59 -5.41
CA ASP A 9 7.10 15.82 -5.95
C ASP A 9 7.67 16.02 -7.36
N VAL A 10 6.89 15.63 -8.37
CA VAL A 10 7.36 15.56 -9.77
C VAL A 10 7.69 16.93 -10.32
N ASP A 11 6.82 17.91 -10.08
CA ASP A 11 6.97 19.26 -10.61
C ASP A 11 7.64 20.23 -9.63
N ASN A 12 8.07 19.71 -8.48
CA ASN A 12 8.64 20.48 -7.37
C ASN A 12 7.69 21.60 -6.91
N VAL A 13 6.39 21.29 -6.79
CA VAL A 13 5.35 22.23 -6.37
C VAL A 13 5.55 22.70 -4.92
N TYR A 14 6.09 21.83 -4.05
CA TYR A 14 6.46 22.20 -2.69
C TYR A 14 7.73 23.05 -2.64
N GLY A 15 8.56 23.03 -3.69
CA GLY A 15 9.76 23.85 -3.79
C GLY A 15 10.98 23.34 -3.03
N PHE A 16 10.99 22.07 -2.59
CA PHE A 16 12.14 21.49 -1.88
C PHE A 16 13.36 21.25 -2.79
N GLY A 17 13.13 20.74 -4.00
CA GLY A 17 14.19 20.28 -4.89
C GLY A 17 15.02 19.13 -4.30
N ARG A 18 16.25 18.93 -4.80
CA ARG A 18 17.16 17.89 -4.31
C ARG A 18 18.00 18.45 -3.17
N CYS A 19 17.84 17.89 -1.98
CA CYS A 19 18.57 18.34 -0.79
C CYS A 19 18.45 19.85 -0.55
N GLY A 20 17.27 20.40 -0.80
CA GLY A 20 16.98 21.82 -0.55
C GLY A 20 17.46 22.79 -1.63
N ASP A 21 17.81 22.30 -2.84
CA ASP A 21 18.26 23.15 -3.95
C ASP A 21 17.15 23.98 -4.62
N ARG A 22 15.87 23.74 -4.28
CA ARG A 22 14.67 24.41 -4.83
C ARG A 22 14.41 24.21 -6.32
N THR A 23 15.26 23.50 -7.06
CA THR A 23 15.19 23.46 -8.52
C THR A 23 15.02 22.07 -9.10
N THR A 24 15.58 21.03 -8.48
CA THR A 24 15.58 19.68 -9.06
C THR A 24 14.17 19.08 -9.12
N LYS A 25 13.87 18.42 -10.24
CA LYS A 25 12.63 17.67 -10.52
C LYS A 25 12.97 16.28 -11.06
N PRO A 26 12.32 15.20 -10.58
CA PRO A 26 11.44 15.14 -9.42
C PRO A 26 12.21 15.33 -8.10
N ALA A 27 11.54 15.83 -7.06
CA ALA A 27 12.08 15.95 -5.70
C ALA A 27 11.59 14.80 -4.80
N TYR A 28 12.49 14.21 -4.02
CA TYR A 28 12.11 13.18 -3.04
C TYR A 28 11.58 13.83 -1.77
N ILE A 29 10.33 13.50 -1.42
CA ILE A 29 9.61 14.04 -0.28
C ILE A 29 8.96 12.91 0.51
N ASN A 30 8.56 13.18 1.75
CA ASN A 30 7.75 12.28 2.54
C ASN A 30 6.67 13.08 3.32
N THR A 31 5.68 12.37 3.86
CA THR A 31 4.55 12.95 4.59
C THR A 31 4.31 12.22 5.91
N TYR A 32 3.77 11.00 5.87
CA TYR A 32 3.37 10.23 7.05
C TYR A 32 4.56 9.89 7.96
N GLN A 33 4.47 10.26 9.24
CA GLN A 33 5.48 10.03 10.28
C GLN A 33 4.91 9.89 11.71
N ARG A 34 3.63 10.18 11.94
CA ARG A 34 3.09 10.42 13.30
C ARG A 34 2.00 9.45 13.76
N GLY A 35 2.06 8.23 13.24
CA GLY A 35 1.27 7.11 13.74
C GLY A 35 -0.10 6.98 13.09
N PRO A 36 -0.95 6.09 13.63
CA PRO A 36 -2.12 5.57 12.91
C PRO A 36 -3.26 6.55 12.72
N GLN A 37 -3.31 7.61 13.52
CA GLN A 37 -4.34 8.65 13.42
C GLN A 37 -3.91 9.82 12.53
N GLU A 38 -2.70 9.81 11.95
CA GLU A 38 -2.29 10.86 11.00
C GLU A 38 -2.88 10.58 9.62
N GLY A 39 -4.07 11.15 9.37
CA GLY A 39 -4.70 11.16 8.05
C GLY A 39 -3.94 12.04 7.05
N VAL A 40 -4.26 11.90 5.76
CA VAL A 40 -3.56 12.64 4.67
C VAL A 40 -3.60 14.16 4.86
N PHE A 41 -4.70 14.68 5.42
CA PHE A 41 -4.92 16.10 5.69
C PHE A 41 -4.08 16.62 6.85
N GLU A 42 -3.50 15.74 7.65
CA GLU A 42 -2.85 16.12 8.89
C GLU A 42 -1.34 16.10 8.75
N THR A 43 -0.79 15.68 7.61
CA THR A 43 0.66 15.57 7.39
C THR A 43 1.36 16.92 7.18
N VAL A 44 2.64 16.97 7.57
CA VAL A 44 3.60 18.04 7.19
C VAL A 44 4.54 17.51 6.11
N PRO A 45 4.40 17.91 4.83
CA PRO A 45 5.29 17.47 3.76
C PRO A 45 6.70 17.97 4.01
N HIS A 46 7.69 17.10 3.85
CA HIS A 46 9.08 17.40 4.18
C HIS A 46 10.05 16.72 3.20
N PRO A 47 11.25 17.27 2.97
CA PRO A 47 12.19 16.70 2.01
C PRO A 47 12.81 15.43 2.59
N SER A 48 13.03 14.42 1.75
CA SER A 48 13.70 13.18 2.15
C SER A 48 15.19 13.40 2.49
N CYS A 49 15.79 14.45 1.92
CA CYS A 49 17.12 14.96 2.26
C CYS A 49 16.99 16.27 3.06
N GLU A 50 17.18 16.18 4.37
CA GLU A 50 17.01 17.26 5.35
C GLU A 50 18.32 18.05 5.56
N THR A 51 18.38 19.25 4.99
CA THR A 51 19.52 20.19 5.09
C THR A 51 19.30 21.32 6.10
N PHE A 52 18.14 21.38 6.76
CA PHE A 52 17.72 22.50 7.61
C PHE A 52 17.53 23.82 6.85
N ASN A 53 17.42 23.78 5.52
CA ASN A 53 17.11 24.95 4.70
C ASN A 53 15.66 25.44 4.88
N PHE A 54 14.76 24.54 5.28
CA PHE A 54 13.32 24.78 5.46
C PHE A 54 12.83 24.16 6.77
N GLY A 55 11.57 24.39 7.12
CA GLY A 55 11.04 24.06 8.44
C GLY A 55 11.62 25.01 9.47
N ARG A 56 12.11 24.51 10.60
CA ARG A 56 12.83 25.30 11.61
C ARG A 56 14.30 25.46 11.17
N THR A 57 14.55 26.47 10.35
CA THR A 57 15.86 26.72 9.72
C THR A 57 17.00 26.78 10.74
N GLY A 58 18.11 26.12 10.41
CA GLY A 58 19.32 26.09 11.26
C GLY A 58 19.18 25.31 12.58
N ASN A 59 17.99 24.78 12.89
CA ASN A 59 17.71 24.08 14.14
C ASN A 59 16.80 22.86 13.91
N GLY A 60 17.32 21.89 13.15
CA GLY A 60 16.68 20.59 12.95
C GLY A 60 15.68 20.49 11.79
N GLY A 61 15.35 21.59 11.11
CA GLY A 61 14.44 21.57 9.97
C GLY A 61 13.06 21.03 10.34
N TYR A 62 12.63 19.91 9.75
CA TYR A 62 11.37 19.24 10.07
C TYR A 62 11.52 18.15 11.14
N LEU A 63 12.73 17.71 11.46
CA LEU A 63 12.99 16.56 12.35
C LEU A 63 12.32 16.67 13.74
N PRO A 64 12.32 17.84 14.42
CA PRO A 64 11.71 17.97 15.75
C PRO A 64 10.19 17.78 15.78
N ILE A 65 9.52 17.80 14.62
CA ILE A 65 8.09 17.48 14.52
C ILE A 65 7.87 15.97 14.74
N PHE A 66 8.84 15.15 14.35
CA PHE A 66 8.67 13.70 14.21
C PHE A 66 9.40 12.90 15.29
N ILE A 67 10.64 13.29 15.62
CA ILE A 67 11.50 12.55 16.55
C ILE A 67 12.05 13.53 17.58
N GLY A 68 11.80 13.27 18.85
CA GLY A 68 12.44 14.00 19.95
C GLY A 68 13.88 13.52 20.13
N ASP A 69 14.85 14.41 19.90
CA ASP A 69 16.27 14.17 20.16
C ASP A 69 16.90 15.40 20.85
N SER A 70 18.00 15.16 21.55
CA SER A 70 18.85 16.17 22.18
C SER A 70 19.51 17.10 21.16
N THR A 71 19.90 16.57 20.00
CA THR A 71 20.51 17.32 18.90
C THR A 71 20.06 16.75 17.56
N TYR A 72 20.07 17.58 16.50
CA TYR A 72 19.65 17.17 15.17
C TYR A 72 20.81 17.31 14.18
N THR A 73 21.02 16.28 13.35
CA THR A 73 22.03 16.28 12.28
C THR A 73 21.33 16.30 10.92
N GLN A 74 21.89 17.07 9.97
CA GLN A 74 21.47 17.02 8.57
C GLN A 74 21.56 15.58 8.07
N GLN A 75 20.51 15.09 7.43
CA GLN A 75 20.40 13.67 7.12
C GLN A 75 19.59 13.43 5.85
N TRP A 76 19.62 12.20 5.37
CA TRP A 76 18.74 11.70 4.34
C TRP A 76 18.04 10.45 4.85
N ARG A 77 16.78 10.27 4.47
CA ARG A 77 16.02 9.04 4.74
C ARG A 77 15.02 8.78 3.63
N TYR A 78 14.85 7.51 3.30
CA TYR A 78 13.90 7.05 2.30
C TYR A 78 13.06 5.92 2.87
N THR A 79 11.80 5.86 2.46
CA THR A 79 10.84 4.82 2.81
C THR A 79 10.37 4.15 1.52
N SER A 80 10.41 2.83 1.45
CA SER A 80 9.85 2.06 0.35
C SER A 80 8.39 1.69 0.59
N ALA A 81 7.67 1.42 -0.49
CA ALA A 81 6.35 0.81 -0.46
C ALA A 81 6.45 -0.62 -1.04
N PRO A 82 6.56 -1.67 -0.19
CA PRO A 82 6.84 -3.04 -0.61
C PRO A 82 5.84 -3.63 -1.61
N ASP A 83 4.58 -3.19 -1.59
CA ASP A 83 3.58 -3.61 -2.58
C ASP A 83 3.94 -3.13 -3.99
N ALA A 84 4.49 -1.91 -4.13
CA ALA A 84 4.91 -1.33 -5.40
C ALA A 84 6.16 -2.00 -5.96
N ASP A 85 7.18 -2.21 -5.13
CA ASP A 85 8.39 -2.96 -5.51
C ASP A 85 8.02 -4.41 -5.93
N ALA A 86 7.11 -5.07 -5.19
CA ALA A 86 6.62 -6.40 -5.55
C ALA A 86 5.82 -6.40 -6.87
N ARG A 87 4.98 -5.39 -7.09
CA ARG A 87 4.23 -5.20 -8.36
C ARG A 87 5.17 -4.99 -9.54
N ALA A 88 6.28 -4.27 -9.36
CA ALA A 88 7.30 -4.09 -10.40
C ALA A 88 7.99 -5.43 -10.75
N VAL A 89 8.26 -6.28 -9.76
CA VAL A 89 8.77 -7.64 -9.99
C VAL A 89 7.74 -8.52 -10.71
N GLN A 90 6.47 -8.47 -10.30
CA GLN A 90 5.36 -9.18 -10.97
C GLN A 90 5.28 -8.77 -12.46
N ALA A 91 5.33 -7.46 -12.75
CA ALA A 91 5.34 -6.97 -14.13
C ALA A 91 6.58 -7.45 -14.91
N ALA A 92 7.75 -7.48 -14.28
CA ALA A 92 8.98 -7.98 -14.90
C ALA A 92 8.88 -9.48 -15.28
N TYR A 93 8.19 -10.30 -14.47
CA TYR A 93 7.91 -11.69 -14.83
C TYR A 93 7.07 -11.79 -16.11
N TRP A 94 5.96 -11.03 -16.21
CA TRP A 94 5.12 -11.08 -17.40
C TRP A 94 5.85 -10.57 -18.63
N ALA A 95 6.62 -9.48 -18.50
CA ALA A 95 7.47 -8.98 -19.57
C ALA A 95 8.49 -10.05 -20.02
N LEU A 96 9.13 -10.75 -19.09
CA LEU A 96 10.03 -11.87 -19.39
C LEU A 96 9.32 -12.99 -20.15
N LYS A 97 8.15 -13.41 -19.69
CA LYS A 97 7.36 -14.47 -20.33
C LYS A 97 6.98 -14.11 -21.75
N TRP A 98 6.40 -12.92 -21.96
CA TRP A 98 6.01 -12.45 -23.30
C TRP A 98 7.21 -12.21 -24.22
N ALA A 99 8.32 -11.70 -23.69
CA ALA A 99 9.54 -11.56 -24.48
C ALA A 99 10.11 -12.92 -24.89
N LYS A 100 10.03 -13.95 -24.03
CA LYS A 100 10.42 -15.33 -24.39
C LYS A 100 9.54 -15.90 -25.50
N GLU A 101 8.23 -15.73 -25.41
CA GLU A 101 7.28 -16.16 -26.44
C GLU A 101 7.58 -15.52 -27.82
N GLN A 102 8.14 -14.30 -27.82
CA GLN A 102 8.56 -13.59 -29.03
C GLN A 102 10.03 -13.84 -29.43
N GLY A 103 10.80 -14.62 -28.67
CA GLY A 103 12.23 -14.83 -28.90
C GLY A 103 13.10 -13.58 -28.63
N LYS A 104 12.60 -12.61 -27.85
CA LYS A 104 13.21 -11.30 -27.56
C LYS A 104 13.68 -11.11 -26.12
N GLN A 105 13.82 -12.18 -25.33
CA GLN A 105 14.22 -12.02 -23.91
C GLN A 105 15.58 -11.32 -23.72
N ALA A 106 16.48 -11.39 -24.71
CA ALA A 106 17.77 -10.72 -24.66
C ALA A 106 17.62 -9.19 -24.54
N ASP A 107 16.61 -8.62 -25.21
CA ASP A 107 16.37 -7.16 -25.30
C ASP A 107 16.03 -6.53 -23.94
N ILE A 108 15.51 -7.33 -23.01
CA ILE A 108 15.07 -6.85 -21.67
C ILE A 108 15.90 -7.42 -20.52
N SER A 109 16.93 -8.23 -20.80
CA SER A 109 17.74 -8.95 -19.80
C SER A 109 18.32 -8.04 -18.69
N ALA A 110 18.74 -6.82 -19.05
CA ALA A 110 19.24 -5.83 -18.09
C ALA A 110 18.14 -5.35 -17.12
N THR A 111 16.91 -5.18 -17.60
CA THR A 111 15.76 -4.79 -16.78
C THR A 111 15.34 -5.94 -15.86
N ILE A 112 15.35 -7.18 -16.35
CA ILE A 112 15.08 -8.38 -15.53
C ILE A 112 16.11 -8.54 -14.42
N THR A 113 17.39 -8.29 -14.70
CA THR A 113 18.45 -8.29 -13.68
C THR A 113 18.19 -7.25 -12.59
N LYS A 114 17.71 -6.05 -12.95
CA LYS A 114 17.34 -5.00 -12.00
C LYS A 114 16.12 -5.40 -11.16
N ALA A 115 15.13 -6.07 -11.75
CA ALA A 115 13.97 -6.58 -11.02
C ALA A 115 14.38 -7.66 -9.99
N ALA A 116 15.27 -8.58 -10.37
CA ALA A 116 15.85 -9.56 -9.43
C ALA A 116 16.61 -8.86 -8.29
N GLN A 117 17.39 -7.82 -8.59
CA GLN A 117 18.09 -7.02 -7.59
C GLN A 117 17.11 -6.29 -6.65
N MET A 118 16.03 -5.72 -7.18
CA MET A 118 14.96 -5.12 -6.37
C MET A 118 14.33 -6.15 -5.42
N GLY A 119 14.00 -7.34 -5.93
CA GLY A 119 13.53 -8.47 -5.13
C GLY A 119 14.52 -8.92 -4.04
N ASP A 120 15.82 -8.75 -4.24
CA ASP A 120 16.83 -9.03 -3.21
C ASP A 120 16.70 -8.07 -2.01
N TYR A 121 16.63 -6.77 -2.29
CA TYR A 121 16.51 -5.73 -1.26
C TYR A 121 15.11 -5.66 -0.66
N LEU A 122 14.07 -6.03 -1.40
CA LEU A 122 12.70 -6.07 -0.92
C LEU A 122 12.53 -7.00 0.29
N ARG A 123 13.43 -7.96 0.51
CA ARG A 123 13.47 -8.78 1.73
C ARG A 123 13.58 -7.97 3.03
N TYR A 124 14.02 -6.71 3.01
CA TYR A 124 13.95 -5.84 4.20
C TYR A 124 12.51 -5.68 4.72
N SER A 125 11.51 -5.73 3.83
CA SER A 125 10.10 -5.69 4.22
C SER A 125 9.65 -6.94 4.98
N MET A 126 10.43 -8.03 4.96
CA MET A 126 10.11 -9.26 5.69
C MET A 126 10.45 -9.20 7.17
N TYR A 127 11.14 -8.16 7.64
CA TYR A 127 11.61 -8.08 9.02
C TYR A 127 10.76 -7.13 9.85
N ASP A 128 10.63 -7.47 11.13
CA ASP A 128 10.14 -6.56 12.17
C ASP A 128 10.85 -5.19 12.11
N LYS A 129 10.15 -4.11 12.46
CA LYS A 129 10.67 -2.72 12.38
C LYS A 129 12.06 -2.58 13.01
N TYR A 130 12.25 -3.13 14.20
CA TYR A 130 13.52 -3.09 14.93
C TYR A 130 14.13 -4.48 15.12
N PHE A 131 13.88 -5.38 14.17
CA PHE A 131 14.41 -6.74 14.15
C PHE A 131 14.12 -7.53 15.45
N LYS A 132 12.98 -7.29 16.10
CA LYS A 132 12.51 -8.07 17.24
C LYS A 132 11.91 -9.40 16.79
N ASN A 133 12.01 -10.42 17.65
CA ASN A 133 11.37 -11.71 17.37
C ASN A 133 9.83 -11.57 17.37
N PRO A 134 9.12 -12.39 16.57
CA PRO A 134 7.68 -12.51 16.64
C PRO A 134 7.19 -12.85 18.06
N GLY A 135 6.06 -12.27 18.48
CA GLY A 135 5.49 -12.45 19.81
C GLY A 135 6.02 -11.50 20.88
N CYS A 136 6.86 -10.53 20.50
CA CYS A 136 7.35 -9.46 21.36
C CYS A 136 6.19 -8.69 22.02
N ALA A 137 6.32 -8.42 23.32
CA ALA A 137 5.31 -7.73 24.13
C ALA A 137 5.96 -6.73 25.13
N SER A 138 7.18 -6.27 24.81
CA SER A 138 7.87 -5.18 25.50
C SER A 138 9.00 -4.64 24.61
N PRO A 139 9.32 -3.33 24.66
CA PRO A 139 10.52 -2.78 24.01
C PRO A 139 11.83 -3.51 24.33
N THR A 140 11.90 -4.14 25.51
CA THR A 140 13.08 -4.89 26.00
C THR A 140 13.08 -6.36 25.60
N CYS A 141 12.13 -6.83 24.80
CA CYS A 141 12.12 -8.22 24.32
C CYS A 141 13.42 -8.55 23.55
N THR A 142 13.82 -9.83 23.61
CA THR A 142 15.03 -10.32 22.97
C THR A 142 15.04 -9.97 21.48
N ALA A 143 16.12 -9.30 21.06
CA ALA A 143 16.35 -9.01 19.65
C ALA A 143 16.47 -10.31 18.84
N GLY A 144 16.09 -10.26 17.57
CA GLY A 144 16.28 -11.37 16.65
C GLY A 144 17.75 -11.56 16.30
N THR A 145 18.13 -12.83 16.13
CA THR A 145 19.42 -13.25 15.56
C THR A 145 19.19 -13.92 14.22
N GLY A 146 19.97 -13.56 13.20
CA GLY A 146 19.81 -14.09 11.85
C GLY A 146 18.43 -13.75 11.28
N LYS A 147 17.62 -14.77 10.96
CA LYS A 147 16.29 -14.63 10.35
C LYS A 147 15.12 -14.76 11.34
N SER A 148 15.39 -14.88 12.64
CA SER A 148 14.35 -15.09 13.65
C SER A 148 13.36 -13.93 13.78
N SER A 149 13.75 -12.71 13.38
CA SER A 149 12.86 -11.55 13.28
C SER A 149 12.18 -11.37 11.91
N SER A 150 12.35 -12.33 11.00
CA SER A 150 11.65 -12.34 9.71
C SER A 150 10.23 -12.88 9.88
N THR A 151 9.24 -12.04 9.58
CA THR A 151 7.84 -12.40 9.42
C THR A 151 7.58 -13.13 8.10
N TYR A 152 8.50 -12.99 7.12
CA TYR A 152 8.38 -13.48 5.75
C TYR A 152 7.15 -12.95 4.98
N LEU A 153 6.56 -11.84 5.44
CA LEU A 153 5.49 -11.13 4.76
C LEU A 153 6.03 -9.84 4.12
N LEU A 154 5.27 -9.24 3.22
CA LEU A 154 5.51 -7.88 2.77
C LEU A 154 4.85 -6.92 3.76
N SER A 155 5.65 -6.34 4.66
CA SER A 155 5.17 -5.35 5.62
C SER A 155 4.89 -3.98 4.98
N TRP A 156 4.34 -3.04 5.74
CA TRP A 156 3.91 -1.74 5.22
C TRP A 156 5.04 -0.91 4.59
N TYR A 157 6.26 -1.04 5.11
CA TYR A 157 7.43 -0.34 4.59
C TYR A 157 8.73 -1.03 5.00
N SER A 158 9.79 -0.72 4.27
CA SER A 158 11.14 -0.67 4.82
C SER A 158 11.65 0.76 4.69
N ALA A 159 12.52 1.21 5.60
CA ALA A 159 13.13 2.52 5.51
C ALA A 159 14.61 2.48 5.85
N TRP A 160 15.37 3.43 5.32
CA TRP A 160 16.80 3.55 5.56
C TRP A 160 17.22 5.01 5.52
N GLY A 161 18.24 5.35 6.30
CA GLY A 161 18.74 6.71 6.39
C GLY A 161 20.17 6.79 6.89
N GLY A 162 20.72 7.99 6.79
CA GLY A 162 22.10 8.31 7.18
C GLY A 162 22.34 9.81 7.25
N PRO A 163 23.46 10.25 7.82
CA PRO A 163 23.86 11.64 7.89
C PRO A 163 24.18 12.18 6.50
N GLN A 164 24.07 13.50 6.35
CA GLN A 164 24.73 14.19 5.25
C GLN A 164 26.22 14.33 5.55
N GLY A 165 27.06 14.06 4.53
CA GLY A 165 28.51 14.08 4.69
C GLY A 165 29.06 12.88 5.46
N SER A 166 30.32 13.00 5.89
CA SER A 166 31.04 11.93 6.58
C SER A 166 30.67 11.89 8.06
N SER A 167 29.93 10.86 8.47
CA SER A 167 29.67 10.52 9.88
C SER A 167 29.51 9.00 10.01
N SER A 168 29.57 8.48 11.24
CA SER A 168 29.74 7.05 11.52
C SER A 168 28.43 6.24 11.61
N TRP A 169 27.27 6.87 11.43
CA TRP A 169 25.98 6.20 11.59
C TRP A 169 25.20 6.06 10.28
N ALA A 170 24.39 5.02 10.22
CA ALA A 170 23.33 4.82 9.25
C ALA A 170 22.34 3.83 9.89
N TRP A 171 21.10 3.81 9.41
CA TRP A 171 20.08 2.92 9.95
C TRP A 171 19.23 2.30 8.84
N ARG A 172 18.64 1.15 9.16
CA ARG A 172 17.61 0.46 8.37
C ARG A 172 16.56 -0.07 9.33
N ILE A 173 15.32 -0.02 8.91
CA ILE A 173 14.18 -0.63 9.61
C ILE A 173 13.32 -1.39 8.59
N GLY A 174 12.75 -2.51 9.04
CA GLY A 174 11.61 -3.12 8.36
C GLY A 174 10.32 -2.44 8.79
N SER A 175 9.24 -3.22 8.89
CA SER A 175 8.01 -2.80 9.57
C SER A 175 7.37 -3.98 10.27
N SER A 176 6.83 -3.73 11.47
CA SER A 176 6.16 -4.76 12.27
C SER A 176 4.72 -4.99 11.84
N HIS A 177 4.16 -4.14 10.96
CA HIS A 177 2.77 -4.17 10.53
C HIS A 177 2.63 -4.71 9.12
N ASN A 178 1.79 -5.73 8.95
CA ASN A 178 1.59 -6.44 7.69
C ASN A 178 0.12 -6.38 7.30
N HIS A 179 -0.16 -5.85 6.11
CA HIS A 179 -1.51 -5.73 5.57
C HIS A 179 -1.74 -6.80 4.49
N GLY A 180 -2.90 -7.45 4.48
CA GLY A 180 -3.27 -8.48 3.50
C GLY A 180 -3.16 -7.96 2.06
N GLY A 181 -3.59 -6.72 1.84
CA GLY A 181 -3.50 -6.01 0.56
C GLY A 181 -2.09 -5.78 -0.02
N TYR A 182 -1.03 -5.94 0.78
CA TYR A 182 0.36 -5.75 0.33
C TYR A 182 1.00 -7.03 -0.19
N GLN A 183 0.44 -8.19 0.14
CA GLN A 183 1.08 -9.46 -0.18
C GLN A 183 1.05 -9.70 -1.70
N ASN A 184 2.08 -10.35 -2.22
CA ASN A 184 2.22 -10.67 -3.63
C ASN A 184 2.81 -12.09 -3.80
N PRO A 185 1.97 -13.14 -3.68
CA PRO A 185 2.43 -14.51 -3.82
C PRO A 185 2.96 -14.79 -5.24
N PHE A 186 2.47 -14.07 -6.26
CA PHE A 186 3.01 -14.17 -7.61
C PHE A 186 4.47 -13.73 -7.68
N ALA A 187 4.80 -12.54 -7.17
CA ALA A 187 6.18 -12.05 -7.13
C ALA A 187 7.07 -12.97 -6.28
N ALA A 188 6.59 -13.44 -5.13
CA ALA A 188 7.33 -14.37 -4.29
C ALA A 188 7.62 -15.71 -5.00
N TRP A 189 6.66 -16.23 -5.77
CA TRP A 189 6.87 -17.40 -6.63
C TRP A 189 7.87 -17.12 -7.74
N ALA A 190 7.75 -15.99 -8.45
CA ALA A 190 8.67 -15.63 -9.53
C ALA A 190 10.13 -15.52 -9.02
N LEU A 191 10.34 -14.83 -7.89
CA LEU A 191 11.66 -14.63 -7.27
C LEU A 191 12.25 -15.92 -6.66
N SER A 192 11.46 -16.97 -6.47
CA SER A 192 11.94 -18.25 -5.92
C SER A 192 12.08 -19.35 -6.97
N THR A 193 11.45 -19.22 -8.13
CA THR A 193 11.36 -20.31 -9.12
C THR A 193 11.79 -19.94 -10.53
N THR A 194 11.78 -18.66 -10.91
CA THR A 194 12.14 -18.24 -12.28
C THR A 194 13.63 -17.91 -12.35
N PRO A 195 14.46 -18.69 -13.08
CA PRO A 195 15.93 -18.56 -13.05
C PRO A 195 16.47 -17.15 -13.28
N GLU A 196 15.87 -16.38 -14.21
CA GLU A 196 16.31 -15.02 -14.53
C GLU A 196 15.91 -13.98 -13.46
N LEU A 197 14.93 -14.30 -12.61
CA LEU A 197 14.43 -13.42 -11.54
C LEU A 197 14.90 -13.84 -10.15
N ILE A 198 15.49 -15.02 -9.97
CA ILE A 198 16.05 -15.43 -8.67
C ILE A 198 17.16 -14.44 -8.28
N PRO A 199 17.05 -13.76 -7.13
CA PRO A 199 18.08 -12.82 -6.72
C PRO A 199 19.42 -13.51 -6.44
N ARG A 200 20.52 -12.80 -6.69
CA ARG A 200 21.88 -13.35 -6.66
C ARG A 200 22.39 -13.67 -5.25
N SER A 201 21.83 -13.08 -4.20
CA SER A 201 22.29 -13.36 -2.84
C SER A 201 21.95 -14.80 -2.43
N SER A 202 22.88 -15.43 -1.71
CA SER A 202 22.89 -16.88 -1.45
C SER A 202 21.67 -17.45 -0.74
N THR A 203 20.87 -16.59 -0.10
CA THR A 203 19.69 -17.01 0.68
C THR A 203 18.36 -16.51 0.12
N ALA A 204 18.38 -15.65 -0.90
CA ALA A 204 17.17 -14.99 -1.37
C ALA A 204 16.13 -15.97 -1.93
N GLN A 205 16.56 -16.99 -2.68
CA GLN A 205 15.65 -17.99 -3.23
C GLN A 205 14.84 -18.69 -2.12
N THR A 206 15.54 -19.16 -1.08
CA THR A 206 14.91 -19.81 0.08
C THR A 206 14.01 -18.85 0.85
N ASP A 207 14.41 -17.59 1.01
CA ASP A 207 13.61 -16.59 1.71
C ASP A 207 12.32 -16.27 0.96
N TRP A 208 12.37 -16.15 -0.36
CA TRP A 208 11.19 -15.94 -1.21
C TRP A 208 10.28 -17.16 -1.26
N ALA A 209 10.84 -18.38 -1.29
CA ALA A 209 10.05 -19.61 -1.20
C ALA A 209 9.32 -19.72 0.16
N THR A 210 10.01 -19.33 1.24
CA THR A 210 9.41 -19.24 2.58
C THR A 210 8.32 -18.17 2.62
N SER A 211 8.57 -17.02 2.00
CA SER A 211 7.60 -15.92 1.91
C SER A 211 6.35 -16.31 1.13
N LEU A 212 6.48 -16.98 -0.01
CA LEU A 212 5.34 -17.50 -0.77
C LEU A 212 4.43 -18.35 0.11
N THR A 213 5.01 -19.32 0.82
CA THR A 213 4.27 -20.20 1.72
C THR A 213 3.58 -19.40 2.82
N ARG A 214 4.30 -18.47 3.44
CA ARG A 214 3.79 -17.64 4.53
C ARG A 214 2.65 -16.72 4.08
N GLN A 215 2.74 -16.14 2.88
CA GLN A 215 1.71 -15.26 2.34
C GLN A 215 0.40 -16.02 2.06
N ILE A 216 0.47 -17.24 1.49
CA ILE A 216 -0.74 -18.08 1.27
C ILE A 216 -1.38 -18.48 2.61
N GLN A 217 -0.59 -18.84 3.61
CA GLN A 217 -1.08 -19.09 4.97
C GLN A 217 -1.74 -17.85 5.58
N PHE A 218 -1.16 -16.67 5.38
CA PHE A 218 -1.68 -15.41 5.91
C PHE A 218 -3.06 -15.09 5.31
N TYR A 219 -3.22 -15.23 4.00
CA TYR A 219 -4.54 -15.11 3.36
C TYR A 219 -5.56 -16.11 3.90
N THR A 220 -5.15 -17.36 4.11
CA THR A 220 -6.03 -18.41 4.62
C THR A 220 -6.51 -18.08 6.04
N TRP A 221 -5.60 -17.61 6.89
CA TRP A 221 -5.91 -17.18 8.24
C TRP A 221 -6.84 -15.96 8.28
N LEU A 222 -6.70 -15.02 7.33
CA LEU A 222 -7.49 -13.78 7.26
C LEU A 222 -8.82 -13.93 6.50
N GLN A 223 -9.09 -15.05 5.84
CA GLN A 223 -10.30 -15.19 5.04
C GLN A 223 -11.55 -15.29 5.93
N SER A 224 -12.42 -14.29 5.84
CA SER A 224 -13.68 -14.16 6.59
C SER A 224 -14.66 -15.31 6.32
N ALA A 225 -15.70 -15.38 7.14
CA ALA A 225 -16.83 -16.29 6.96
C ALA A 225 -17.46 -16.12 5.58
N GLU A 226 -17.60 -14.88 5.09
CA GLU A 226 -18.20 -14.56 3.79
C GLU A 226 -17.24 -14.84 2.63
N GLY A 227 -15.95 -14.49 2.76
CA GLY A 227 -14.92 -14.81 1.77
C GLY A 227 -13.88 -13.70 1.50
N ALA A 228 -14.15 -12.47 1.93
CA ALA A 228 -13.19 -11.36 1.88
C ALA A 228 -11.99 -11.59 2.82
N ILE A 229 -10.88 -10.91 2.55
CA ILE A 229 -9.64 -11.00 3.32
C ILE A 229 -9.57 -9.86 4.35
N ALA A 230 -9.47 -10.19 5.64
CA ALA A 230 -9.35 -9.21 6.73
C ALA A 230 -7.99 -8.47 6.71
N GLY A 231 -7.83 -7.47 7.59
CA GLY A 231 -6.74 -6.50 7.58
C GLY A 231 -5.34 -7.11 7.60
N GLY A 232 -4.93 -7.68 8.73
CA GLY A 232 -3.61 -8.27 8.82
C GLY A 232 -3.13 -8.59 10.23
N ALA A 233 -1.85 -8.35 10.48
CA ALA A 233 -1.23 -8.61 11.77
C ALA A 233 -0.04 -7.69 12.07
N THR A 234 0.22 -7.48 13.36
CA THR A 234 1.36 -6.72 13.86
C THR A 234 2.20 -7.51 14.86
N ASN A 235 3.52 -7.35 14.79
CA ASN A 235 4.44 -7.78 15.86
C ASN A 235 4.67 -6.69 16.93
N SER A 236 4.26 -5.45 16.65
CA SER A 236 4.39 -4.32 17.56
C SER A 236 3.01 -3.74 17.83
N TRP A 237 2.35 -4.26 18.87
CA TRP A 237 1.05 -3.73 19.30
C TRP A 237 1.21 -2.25 19.67
N ASN A 238 0.25 -1.41 19.25
CA ASN A 238 0.32 0.07 19.31
C ASN A 238 1.57 0.74 18.70
N GLY A 239 2.43 -0.02 18.01
CA GLY A 239 3.69 0.49 17.47
C GLY A 239 4.82 0.66 18.49
N ASP A 240 4.61 0.26 19.75
CA ASP A 240 5.57 0.39 20.86
C ASP A 240 5.91 -0.95 21.54
N TYR A 241 5.52 -2.08 20.92
CA TYR A 241 5.62 -3.43 21.47
C TYR A 241 4.91 -3.60 22.82
N SER A 242 3.85 -2.83 23.10
CA SER A 242 3.04 -3.01 24.29
C SER A 242 2.40 -4.39 24.37
N ALA A 243 1.91 -4.74 25.56
CA ALA A 243 1.19 -5.99 25.76
C ALA A 243 -0.07 -6.04 24.89
N ARG A 244 -0.22 -7.11 24.11
CA ARG A 244 -1.39 -7.38 23.28
C ARG A 244 -2.61 -7.77 24.11
N PRO A 245 -3.84 -7.58 23.60
CA PRO A 245 -5.06 -8.04 24.27
C PRO A 245 -5.03 -9.55 24.54
N ALA A 246 -5.51 -9.94 25.73
CA ALA A 246 -5.60 -11.36 26.09
C ALA A 246 -6.55 -12.10 25.14
N GLY A 247 -6.12 -13.26 24.64
CA GLY A 247 -6.92 -14.08 23.72
C GLY A 247 -6.98 -13.60 22.27
N ALA A 248 -6.29 -12.51 21.91
CA ALA A 248 -6.19 -12.06 20.52
C ALA A 248 -5.49 -13.14 19.66
N PRO A 249 -6.06 -13.53 18.51
CA PRO A 249 -5.51 -14.57 17.65
C PRO A 249 -4.18 -14.10 17.04
N GLN A 250 -3.26 -15.04 16.87
CA GLN A 250 -1.91 -14.77 16.42
C GLN A 250 -1.54 -15.55 15.16
N PHE A 251 -0.83 -14.91 14.25
CA PHE A 251 -0.21 -15.54 13.09
C PHE A 251 1.31 -15.55 13.25
N TYR A 252 1.87 -16.72 13.51
CA TYR A 252 3.31 -16.89 13.83
C TYR A 252 3.80 -15.93 14.92
N GLY A 253 2.98 -15.68 15.94
CA GLY A 253 3.29 -14.78 17.06
C GLY A 253 2.92 -13.30 16.83
N MET A 254 2.54 -12.90 15.62
CA MET A 254 2.02 -11.56 15.33
C MET A 254 0.53 -11.50 15.67
N THR A 255 0.08 -10.43 16.31
CA THR A 255 -1.32 -10.26 16.74
C THR A 255 -2.19 -9.79 15.58
N TYR A 256 -3.39 -10.35 15.44
CA TYR A 256 -4.39 -9.85 14.48
C TYR A 256 -4.64 -8.35 14.66
N ASP A 257 -4.71 -7.66 13.52
CA ASP A 257 -4.92 -6.23 13.41
C ASP A 257 -5.94 -6.02 12.28
N VAL A 258 -7.10 -5.44 12.60
CA VAL A 258 -8.20 -5.28 11.64
C VAL A 258 -7.93 -4.16 10.64
N ASP A 259 -7.17 -3.16 11.06
CA ASP A 259 -6.81 -1.96 10.32
C ASP A 259 -5.30 -1.65 10.46
N PRO A 260 -4.41 -2.53 9.93
CA PRO A 260 -2.97 -2.32 10.04
C PRO A 260 -2.54 -0.91 9.59
N VAL A 261 -1.73 -0.27 10.45
CA VAL A 261 -1.00 0.99 10.24
C VAL A 261 -1.81 2.28 10.34
N TYR A 262 -2.99 2.40 9.74
CA TYR A 262 -3.72 3.67 9.72
C TYR A 262 -5.21 3.47 9.95
N HIS A 263 -5.76 4.35 10.79
CA HIS A 263 -7.11 4.29 11.35
C HIS A 263 -7.97 5.50 10.94
N ASP A 264 -7.39 6.47 10.20
CA ASP A 264 -8.09 7.64 9.65
C ASP A 264 -7.86 7.77 8.12
N PRO A 265 -8.67 7.08 7.29
CA PRO A 265 -9.66 6.06 7.68
C PRO A 265 -9.03 4.68 7.99
N PRO A 266 -9.76 3.72 8.60
CA PRO A 266 -9.30 2.35 8.80
C PRO A 266 -8.79 1.68 7.52
N SER A 267 -7.58 1.11 7.59
CA SER A 267 -6.83 0.72 6.39
C SER A 267 -7.49 -0.33 5.51
N ASN A 268 -8.15 -1.30 6.11
CA ASN A 268 -8.81 -2.39 5.38
C ASN A 268 -10.30 -2.12 5.11
N GLN A 269 -10.77 -0.89 5.31
CA GLN A 269 -12.13 -0.51 4.88
C GLN A 269 -12.22 -0.37 3.36
N TRP A 270 -11.12 -0.17 2.65
CA TRP A 270 -11.14 0.06 1.22
C TRP A 270 -11.13 -1.25 0.42
N PHE A 271 -12.20 -1.50 -0.35
CA PHE A 271 -12.33 -2.70 -1.20
C PHE A 271 -11.21 -2.83 -2.25
N GLY A 272 -10.55 -1.73 -2.63
CA GLY A 272 -9.43 -1.75 -3.58
C GLY A 272 -8.30 -2.70 -3.17
N PHE A 273 -8.03 -2.89 -1.88
CA PHE A 273 -7.06 -3.89 -1.44
C PHE A 273 -7.50 -5.33 -1.73
N GLN A 274 -8.81 -5.62 -1.70
CA GLN A 274 -9.32 -6.93 -2.08
C GLN A 274 -9.01 -7.20 -3.55
N ALA A 275 -9.34 -6.24 -4.43
CA ALA A 275 -9.12 -6.36 -5.87
C ALA A 275 -7.63 -6.49 -6.22
N TRP A 276 -6.77 -5.59 -5.72
CA TRP A 276 -5.33 -5.63 -6.01
C TRP A 276 -4.65 -6.91 -5.53
N THR A 277 -5.01 -7.37 -4.33
CA THR A 277 -4.28 -8.46 -3.71
C THR A 277 -4.72 -9.82 -4.24
N MET A 278 -6.01 -9.98 -4.52
CA MET A 278 -6.55 -11.22 -5.07
C MET A 278 -6.25 -11.38 -6.55
N GLU A 279 -6.00 -10.29 -7.29
CA GLU A 279 -5.42 -10.36 -8.64
C GLU A 279 -4.11 -11.15 -8.61
N ARG A 280 -3.21 -10.82 -7.69
CA ARG A 280 -1.90 -11.49 -7.56
C ARG A 280 -2.06 -12.97 -7.20
N VAL A 281 -3.06 -13.30 -6.37
CA VAL A 281 -3.40 -14.71 -6.05
C VAL A 281 -3.95 -15.42 -7.30
N ALA A 282 -4.78 -14.76 -8.09
CA ALA A 282 -5.36 -15.29 -9.34
C ALA A 282 -4.30 -15.52 -10.41
N GLU A 283 -3.36 -14.60 -10.61
CA GLU A 283 -2.21 -14.79 -11.50
C GLU A 283 -1.35 -15.97 -11.04
N TYR A 284 -1.09 -16.08 -9.73
CA TYR A 284 -0.31 -17.20 -9.18
C TYR A 284 -1.02 -18.54 -9.40
N TYR A 285 -2.33 -18.59 -9.16
CA TYR A 285 -3.14 -19.77 -9.46
C TYR A 285 -3.15 -20.09 -10.96
N TYR A 286 -3.24 -19.08 -11.82
CA TYR A 286 -3.23 -19.26 -13.26
C TYR A 286 -1.94 -19.94 -13.74
N GLU A 287 -0.78 -19.42 -13.34
CA GLU A 287 0.53 -19.95 -13.76
C GLU A 287 0.83 -21.32 -13.16
N THR A 288 0.40 -21.59 -11.92
CA THR A 288 0.87 -22.78 -11.18
C THR A 288 -0.18 -23.86 -10.97
N GLY A 289 -1.46 -23.53 -11.06
CA GLY A 289 -2.55 -24.41 -10.63
C GLY A 289 -2.57 -24.69 -9.12
N ASN A 290 -1.90 -23.88 -8.29
CA ASN A 290 -1.81 -24.10 -6.85
C ASN A 290 -3.20 -24.24 -6.19
N ALA A 291 -3.42 -25.37 -5.50
CA ALA A 291 -4.71 -25.70 -4.92
C ALA A 291 -5.14 -24.81 -3.75
N GLN A 292 -4.20 -24.29 -2.96
CA GLN A 292 -4.50 -23.38 -1.85
C GLN A 292 -4.92 -22.00 -2.37
N ALA A 293 -4.22 -21.48 -3.39
CA ALA A 293 -4.60 -20.27 -4.08
C ALA A 293 -5.99 -20.41 -4.72
N LYS A 294 -6.28 -21.56 -5.34
CA LYS A 294 -7.62 -21.87 -5.86
C LYS A 294 -8.68 -21.82 -4.76
N ALA A 295 -8.46 -22.48 -3.62
CA ALA A 295 -9.43 -22.53 -2.54
C ALA A 295 -9.75 -21.13 -1.98
N LEU A 296 -8.73 -20.27 -1.85
CA LEU A 296 -8.90 -18.86 -1.49
C LEU A 296 -9.79 -18.12 -2.51
N LEU A 297 -9.46 -18.27 -3.79
CA LEU A 297 -10.19 -17.62 -4.88
C LEU A 297 -11.62 -18.14 -5.04
N ASP A 298 -11.87 -19.44 -4.90
CA ASP A 298 -13.21 -20.03 -5.01
C ASP A 298 -14.19 -19.34 -4.05
N LYS A 299 -13.77 -19.14 -2.80
CA LYS A 299 -14.58 -18.45 -1.79
C LYS A 299 -14.66 -16.95 -2.03
N TRP A 300 -13.52 -16.31 -2.30
CA TRP A 300 -13.46 -14.85 -2.50
C TRP A 300 -14.25 -14.39 -3.73
N VAL A 301 -14.10 -15.08 -4.87
CA VAL A 301 -14.80 -14.75 -6.13
C VAL A 301 -16.30 -14.90 -5.96
N THR A 302 -16.75 -15.94 -5.27
CA THR A 302 -18.18 -16.13 -4.95
C THR A 302 -18.73 -14.93 -4.17
N TRP A 303 -18.03 -14.50 -3.11
CA TRP A 303 -18.42 -13.33 -2.32
C TRP A 303 -18.40 -12.03 -3.13
N ALA A 304 -17.32 -11.78 -3.88
CA ALA A 304 -17.15 -10.53 -4.62
C ALA A 304 -18.21 -10.38 -5.72
N ILE A 305 -18.52 -11.46 -6.45
CA ILE A 305 -19.58 -11.45 -7.48
C ILE A 305 -20.95 -11.24 -6.84
N ALA A 306 -21.23 -11.87 -5.70
CA ALA A 306 -22.50 -11.70 -4.99
C ALA A 306 -22.76 -10.25 -4.52
N ASN A 307 -21.69 -9.46 -4.34
CA ASN A 307 -21.76 -8.04 -3.97
C ASN A 307 -21.48 -7.11 -5.16
N THR A 308 -21.61 -7.60 -6.40
CA THR A 308 -21.40 -6.82 -7.61
C THR A 308 -22.66 -6.84 -8.46
N THR A 309 -23.06 -5.68 -8.98
CA THR A 309 -24.12 -5.59 -9.98
C THR A 309 -23.60 -4.93 -11.25
N VAL A 310 -24.00 -5.45 -12.40
CA VAL A 310 -23.74 -4.85 -13.71
C VAL A 310 -25.04 -4.89 -14.51
N SER A 311 -25.50 -3.73 -14.98
CA SER A 311 -26.71 -3.57 -15.79
C SER A 311 -26.45 -2.57 -16.90
N GLY A 312 -26.35 -3.08 -18.14
CA GLY A 312 -25.98 -2.28 -19.30
C GLY A 312 -24.62 -1.57 -19.09
N THR A 313 -24.63 -0.25 -19.14
CA THR A 313 -23.43 0.61 -18.97
C THR A 313 -23.21 1.08 -17.52
N THR A 314 -23.97 0.53 -16.58
CA THR A 314 -23.90 0.88 -15.16
C THR A 314 -23.46 -0.34 -14.36
N TYR A 315 -22.54 -0.13 -13.42
CA TYR A 315 -22.11 -1.14 -12.46
C TYR A 315 -22.04 -0.56 -11.06
N GLN A 316 -22.06 -1.42 -10.07
CA GLN A 316 -21.77 -1.14 -8.67
C GLN A 316 -20.89 -2.27 -8.16
N ILE A 317 -19.71 -1.90 -7.68
CA ILE A 317 -18.79 -2.80 -6.96
C ILE A 317 -18.68 -2.33 -5.51
N PRO A 318 -18.31 -3.19 -4.54
CA PRO A 318 -18.10 -2.74 -3.17
C PRO A 318 -17.07 -1.61 -3.10
N SER A 319 -17.28 -0.67 -2.17
CA SER A 319 -16.38 0.46 -1.96
C SER A 319 -15.81 0.42 -0.54
N THR A 320 -16.66 0.66 0.45
CA THR A 320 -16.32 0.64 1.86
C THR A 320 -16.76 -0.68 2.50
N LEU A 321 -15.86 -1.27 3.27
CA LEU A 321 -16.04 -2.51 4.01
C LEU A 321 -16.02 -2.20 5.51
N SER A 322 -16.91 -2.84 6.26
CA SER A 322 -16.89 -2.88 7.72
C SER A 322 -16.53 -4.28 8.18
N TRP A 323 -15.70 -4.37 9.22
CA TRP A 323 -15.19 -5.63 9.76
C TRP A 323 -15.64 -5.83 11.20
N SER A 324 -15.92 -7.07 11.58
CA SER A 324 -16.18 -7.42 12.97
C SER A 324 -15.68 -8.83 13.30
N GLY A 325 -15.41 -9.07 14.58
CA GLY A 325 -14.83 -10.32 15.05
C GLY A 325 -13.35 -10.45 14.69
N GLN A 326 -12.86 -11.69 14.66
CA GLN A 326 -11.44 -12.00 14.52
C GLN A 326 -11.24 -13.43 13.98
N PRO A 327 -10.06 -13.77 13.42
CA PRO A 327 -9.74 -15.14 13.05
C PRO A 327 -9.97 -16.13 14.21
N GLY A 328 -10.40 -17.35 13.88
CA GLY A 328 -10.87 -18.34 14.86
C GLY A 328 -9.80 -18.97 15.76
N GLY A 329 -8.54 -18.60 15.57
CA GLY A 329 -7.44 -19.14 16.37
C GLY A 329 -6.07 -18.74 15.86
N ASN A 330 -5.04 -19.30 16.51
CA ASN A 330 -3.66 -19.06 16.16
C ASN A 330 -3.24 -19.86 14.93
N TRP A 331 -2.39 -19.28 14.10
CA TRP A 331 -1.70 -19.94 13.01
C TRP A 331 -0.22 -20.12 13.32
N THR A 332 0.28 -21.34 13.25
CA THR A 332 1.71 -21.68 13.42
C THR A 332 2.17 -22.59 12.28
N SER A 333 3.40 -23.12 12.34
CA SER A 333 3.91 -24.06 11.34
C SER A 333 3.13 -25.38 11.26
N SER A 334 2.42 -25.78 12.32
CA SER A 334 1.59 -26.99 12.34
C SER A 334 0.12 -26.73 11.98
N THR A 335 -0.30 -25.47 11.88
CA THR A 335 -1.69 -25.12 11.54
C THR A 335 -1.93 -25.31 10.05
N THR A 336 -3.01 -26.00 9.71
CA THR A 336 -3.46 -26.18 8.32
C THR A 336 -4.78 -25.46 8.02
N SER A 337 -5.58 -25.17 9.04
CA SER A 337 -6.83 -24.39 8.94
C SER A 337 -7.20 -23.78 10.30
N VAL A 338 -8.04 -22.74 10.26
CA VAL A 338 -8.70 -22.14 11.43
C VAL A 338 -10.18 -21.93 11.13
N ASN A 339 -11.05 -22.02 12.14
CA ASN A 339 -12.49 -21.80 11.96
C ASN A 339 -12.84 -20.31 12.05
N ASN A 340 -12.88 -19.62 10.91
CA ASN A 340 -13.20 -18.19 10.84
C ASN A 340 -14.71 -17.87 10.83
N ALA A 341 -15.56 -18.75 11.38
CA ALA A 341 -17.01 -18.51 11.45
C ALA A 341 -17.42 -17.25 12.23
N GLY A 342 -16.54 -16.71 13.08
CA GLY A 342 -16.76 -15.47 13.81
C GLY A 342 -16.04 -14.24 13.25
N LEU A 343 -15.39 -14.33 12.08
CA LEU A 343 -14.76 -13.21 11.39
C LEU A 343 -15.66 -12.76 10.24
N HIS A 344 -16.19 -11.54 10.32
CA HIS A 344 -17.22 -11.06 9.40
C HIS A 344 -16.82 -9.79 8.67
N VAL A 345 -17.25 -9.70 7.40
CA VAL A 345 -17.24 -8.49 6.59
C VAL A 345 -18.65 -8.07 6.21
N SER A 346 -18.89 -6.77 6.06
CA SER A 346 -20.10 -6.22 5.46
C SER A 346 -19.73 -5.13 4.46
N VAL A 347 -20.42 -5.11 3.30
CA VAL A 347 -20.29 -4.03 2.32
C VAL A 347 -21.18 -2.88 2.80
N VAL A 348 -20.56 -1.73 3.09
CA VAL A 348 -21.25 -0.54 3.60
C VAL A 348 -21.86 0.27 2.45
N ASP A 349 -21.09 0.45 1.38
CA ASP A 349 -21.50 1.18 0.19
C ASP A 349 -20.83 0.62 -1.08
N HIS A 350 -21.26 1.15 -2.22
CA HIS A 350 -20.78 0.74 -3.54
C HIS A 350 -20.28 1.95 -4.33
N THR A 351 -19.43 1.68 -5.33
CA THR A 351 -18.83 2.69 -6.18
C THR A 351 -18.82 2.26 -7.65
N GLN A 352 -18.50 3.24 -8.51
CA GLN A 352 -18.15 3.05 -9.91
C GLN A 352 -16.65 3.31 -10.17
N ASP A 353 -15.79 3.23 -9.16
CA ASP A 353 -14.34 3.43 -9.32
C ASP A 353 -13.79 2.56 -10.46
N VAL A 354 -13.33 3.23 -11.53
CA VAL A 354 -12.87 2.57 -12.77
C VAL A 354 -11.58 1.79 -12.55
N GLY A 355 -10.69 2.23 -11.66
CA GLY A 355 -9.43 1.56 -11.37
C GLY A 355 -9.64 0.28 -10.58
N VAL A 356 -10.44 0.36 -9.51
CA VAL A 356 -10.80 -0.82 -8.71
C VAL A 356 -11.60 -1.82 -9.56
N ALA A 357 -12.50 -1.35 -10.42
CA ALA A 357 -13.19 -2.20 -11.38
C ALA A 357 -12.23 -2.91 -12.35
N GLY A 358 -11.21 -2.20 -12.85
CA GLY A 358 -10.15 -2.77 -13.68
C GLY A 358 -9.38 -3.90 -12.97
N ALA A 359 -8.83 -3.63 -11.78
CA ALA A 359 -8.13 -4.64 -10.99
C ALA A 359 -9.02 -5.83 -10.60
N TYR A 360 -10.28 -5.57 -10.26
CA TYR A 360 -11.24 -6.62 -9.94
C TYR A 360 -11.54 -7.49 -11.17
N ALA A 361 -11.74 -6.88 -12.34
CA ALA A 361 -11.92 -7.61 -13.58
C ALA A 361 -10.70 -8.51 -13.88
N ARG A 362 -9.46 -8.04 -13.68
CA ARG A 362 -8.25 -8.87 -13.83
C ARG A 362 -8.29 -10.12 -12.95
N THR A 363 -8.69 -9.97 -11.69
CA THR A 363 -8.87 -11.12 -10.77
C THR A 363 -9.84 -12.16 -11.35
N LEU A 364 -11.02 -11.69 -11.79
CA LEU A 364 -12.05 -12.56 -12.38
C LEU A 364 -11.60 -13.20 -13.70
N ILE A 365 -10.80 -12.50 -14.51
CA ILE A 365 -10.27 -13.00 -15.78
C ILE A 365 -9.31 -14.15 -15.54
N TYR A 366 -8.27 -13.94 -14.73
CA TYR A 366 -7.27 -14.97 -14.46
C TYR A 366 -7.89 -16.20 -13.77
N TYR A 367 -8.73 -15.99 -12.77
CA TYR A 367 -9.44 -17.07 -12.10
C TYR A 367 -10.40 -17.79 -13.07
N GLY A 368 -11.22 -17.02 -13.79
CA GLY A 368 -12.22 -17.55 -14.72
C GLY A 368 -11.63 -18.38 -15.85
N ALA A 369 -10.48 -17.95 -16.38
CA ALA A 369 -9.74 -18.69 -17.40
C ALA A 369 -9.17 -20.00 -16.84
N LYS A 370 -8.49 -19.97 -15.68
CA LYS A 370 -7.84 -21.17 -15.11
C LYS A 370 -8.83 -22.19 -14.56
N ALA A 371 -9.87 -21.73 -13.85
CA ALA A 371 -10.87 -22.59 -13.22
C ALA A 371 -12.02 -22.97 -14.17
N ASN A 372 -12.04 -22.45 -15.40
CA ASN A 372 -13.17 -22.54 -16.34
C ASN A 372 -14.49 -22.05 -15.71
N HIS A 373 -14.44 -20.98 -14.92
CA HIS A 373 -15.58 -20.49 -14.13
C HIS A 373 -16.45 -19.50 -14.94
N ALA A 374 -17.57 -19.98 -15.47
CA ALA A 374 -18.43 -19.23 -16.40
C ALA A 374 -18.93 -17.88 -15.83
N GLN A 375 -19.39 -17.84 -14.58
CA GLN A 375 -19.90 -16.61 -13.97
C GLN A 375 -18.80 -15.55 -13.77
N ALA A 376 -17.56 -15.98 -13.51
CA ALA A 376 -16.44 -15.04 -13.35
C ALA A 376 -16.08 -14.40 -14.69
N ARG A 377 -16.00 -15.21 -15.76
CA ARG A 377 -15.73 -14.73 -17.13
C ARG A 377 -16.79 -13.74 -17.62
N THR A 378 -18.07 -14.07 -17.41
CA THR A 378 -19.20 -13.22 -17.83
C THR A 378 -19.28 -11.93 -17.02
N THR A 379 -19.07 -11.99 -15.70
CA THR A 379 -19.03 -10.78 -14.85
C THR A 379 -17.86 -9.88 -15.23
N ALA A 380 -16.67 -10.43 -15.47
CA ALA A 380 -15.51 -9.67 -15.92
C ALA A 380 -15.77 -8.94 -17.24
N LYS A 381 -16.35 -9.64 -18.23
CA LYS A 381 -16.74 -9.03 -19.51
C LYS A 381 -17.70 -7.87 -19.28
N ALA A 382 -18.77 -8.10 -18.53
CA ALA A 382 -19.81 -7.10 -18.29
C ALA A 382 -19.24 -5.85 -17.59
N LEU A 383 -18.35 -6.04 -16.60
CA LEU A 383 -17.65 -4.93 -15.94
C LEU A 383 -16.81 -4.13 -16.95
N LEU A 384 -16.01 -4.78 -17.79
CA LEU A 384 -15.18 -4.09 -18.78
C LEU A 384 -16.02 -3.35 -19.82
N ASP A 385 -17.09 -3.95 -20.32
CA ASP A 385 -18.03 -3.29 -21.25
C ASP A 385 -18.62 -2.01 -20.59
N ALA A 386 -19.02 -2.09 -19.32
CA ALA A 386 -19.59 -0.96 -18.59
C ALA A 386 -18.55 0.12 -18.25
N VAL A 387 -17.31 -0.26 -17.93
CA VAL A 387 -16.18 0.69 -17.74
C VAL A 387 -15.86 1.40 -19.05
N LEU A 388 -15.83 0.70 -20.19
CA LEU A 388 -15.57 1.29 -21.50
C LEU A 388 -16.64 2.30 -21.93
N ALA A 389 -17.88 2.14 -21.46
CA ALA A 389 -18.93 3.14 -21.65
C ALA A 389 -18.67 4.47 -20.91
N ARG A 390 -17.65 4.54 -20.05
CA ARG A 390 -17.20 5.73 -19.31
C ARG A 390 -15.98 6.41 -19.93
N LYS A 391 -15.72 6.12 -21.20
CA LYS A 391 -14.60 6.72 -21.94
C LYS A 391 -14.83 8.21 -22.19
N ASP A 392 -13.77 8.99 -22.02
CA ASP A 392 -13.66 10.39 -22.42
C ASP A 392 -12.39 10.61 -23.27
N THR A 393 -12.01 11.87 -23.51
CA THR A 393 -10.85 12.22 -24.33
C THR A 393 -9.50 11.87 -23.69
N ARG A 394 -9.46 11.59 -22.38
CA ARG A 394 -8.23 11.32 -21.60
C ARG A 394 -8.12 9.87 -21.14
N GLY A 395 -9.20 9.09 -21.16
CA GLY A 395 -9.19 7.69 -20.75
C GLY A 395 -10.60 7.22 -20.38
N VAL A 396 -10.74 6.55 -19.23
CA VAL A 396 -12.04 6.24 -18.61
C VAL A 396 -12.14 6.93 -17.26
N SER A 397 -13.31 7.45 -16.93
CA SER A 397 -13.50 8.19 -15.68
C SER A 397 -14.96 8.20 -15.21
N VAL A 398 -15.16 8.42 -13.92
CA VAL A 398 -16.48 8.68 -13.34
C VAL A 398 -16.41 9.95 -12.49
N THR A 399 -17.55 10.61 -12.31
CA THR A 399 -17.63 11.74 -11.40
C THR A 399 -17.70 11.23 -9.96
N GLU A 400 -16.79 11.72 -9.13
CA GLU A 400 -16.67 11.36 -7.71
C GLU A 400 -16.95 12.60 -6.85
N THR A 401 -17.76 12.44 -5.81
CA THR A 401 -18.00 13.49 -4.80
C THR A 401 -16.95 13.39 -3.70
N ARG A 402 -16.32 14.50 -3.33
CA ARG A 402 -15.22 14.56 -2.34
C ARG A 402 -15.65 15.31 -1.09
N ALA A 403 -16.56 14.69 -0.33
CA ALA A 403 -17.03 15.27 0.94
C ALA A 403 -15.91 15.41 1.98
N ASP A 404 -14.86 14.59 1.87
CA ASP A 404 -13.64 14.63 2.68
C ASP A 404 -12.81 15.91 2.48
N TYR A 405 -13.06 16.68 1.43
CA TYR A 405 -12.37 17.96 1.20
C TYR A 405 -12.80 19.07 2.17
N ASN A 406 -13.75 18.80 3.07
CA ASN A 406 -14.05 19.68 4.20
C ASN A 406 -12.88 19.78 5.18
N ARG A 407 -11.93 18.84 5.14
CA ARG A 407 -10.75 18.81 6.02
C ARG A 407 -9.61 19.74 5.59
N PHE A 408 -9.77 20.48 4.49
CA PHE A 408 -8.71 21.35 3.96
C PHE A 408 -8.33 22.49 4.91
N ASP A 409 -9.27 22.97 5.73
CA ASP A 409 -9.06 24.04 6.70
C ASP A 409 -9.23 23.59 8.15
N ASP A 410 -9.20 22.28 8.42
CA ASP A 410 -9.23 21.71 9.77
C ASP A 410 -8.11 22.30 10.63
N ALA A 411 -8.50 23.05 11.65
CA ALA A 411 -7.63 23.42 12.76
C ALA A 411 -7.49 22.21 13.70
N TYR A 412 -6.31 22.05 14.30
CA TYR A 412 -6.10 21.00 15.27
C TYR A 412 -7.05 21.12 16.46
N ASN A 413 -7.80 20.05 16.73
CA ASN A 413 -8.70 19.92 17.86
C ASN A 413 -8.15 18.86 18.82
N SER A 414 -7.65 19.30 19.97
CA SER A 414 -7.08 18.40 20.99
C SER A 414 -8.08 17.45 21.63
N SER A 415 -9.40 17.72 21.53
CA SER A 415 -10.43 16.83 22.10
C SER A 415 -10.72 15.63 21.21
N THR A 416 -10.52 15.78 19.89
CA THR A 416 -10.72 14.70 18.91
C THR A 416 -9.40 14.13 18.39
N GLY A 417 -8.29 14.86 18.56
CA GLY A 417 -6.99 14.54 17.98
C GLY A 417 -6.90 14.83 16.48
N GLN A 418 -7.92 15.47 15.89
CA GLN A 418 -8.05 15.69 14.44
C GLN A 418 -7.55 17.07 14.03
N GLY A 419 -7.09 17.20 12.78
CA GLY A 419 -6.54 18.42 12.19
C GLY A 419 -5.01 18.46 12.26
N LEU A 420 -4.39 19.41 11.54
CA LEU A 420 -2.93 19.49 11.44
C LEU A 420 -2.28 19.85 12.78
N TYR A 421 -1.82 18.85 13.53
CA TYR A 421 -1.06 19.09 14.75
C TYR A 421 0.33 19.65 14.44
N ILE A 422 0.75 20.70 15.15
CA ILE A 422 2.14 21.16 15.19
C ILE A 422 2.50 21.40 16.67
N PRO A 423 3.63 20.89 17.18
CA PRO A 423 4.02 21.13 18.57
C PRO A 423 4.06 22.64 18.89
N PRO A 424 3.52 23.09 20.05
CA PRO A 424 3.48 24.51 20.38
C PRO A 424 4.86 25.21 20.41
N SER A 425 5.94 24.46 20.62
CA SER A 425 7.32 24.95 20.62
C SER A 425 7.96 25.00 19.22
N TYR A 426 7.26 24.51 18.20
CA TYR A 426 7.76 24.49 16.82
C TYR A 426 7.28 25.71 16.05
N THR A 427 8.21 26.36 15.35
CA THR A 427 7.90 27.38 14.34
C THR A 427 8.87 27.20 13.19
N GLY A 428 8.34 27.16 11.97
CA GLY A 428 9.11 26.97 10.75
C GLY A 428 8.42 27.53 9.52
N VAL A 429 9.02 27.33 8.35
CA VAL A 429 8.47 27.80 7.06
C VAL A 429 8.61 26.73 5.97
N MET A 430 7.56 26.59 5.16
CA MET A 430 7.60 25.85 3.90
C MET A 430 8.46 26.62 2.87
N PRO A 431 8.92 25.98 1.78
CA PRO A 431 9.77 26.66 0.80
C PRO A 431 9.15 27.88 0.11
N ASN A 432 7.82 27.92 -0.02
CA ASN A 432 7.06 29.06 -0.56
C ASN A 432 6.82 30.18 0.47
N GLY A 433 7.27 30.01 1.72
CA GLY A 433 7.10 30.98 2.81
C GLY A 433 5.89 30.74 3.71
N ASP A 434 5.08 29.71 3.46
CA ASP A 434 3.96 29.38 4.35
C ASP A 434 4.45 29.07 5.77
N ALA A 435 3.85 29.69 6.78
CA ALA A 435 4.22 29.49 8.16
C ALA A 435 3.74 28.13 8.69
N ILE A 436 4.62 27.44 9.42
CA ILE A 436 4.36 26.19 10.12
C ILE A 436 4.39 26.50 11.63
N ASN A 437 3.23 26.47 12.28
CA ASN A 437 3.06 26.69 13.71
C ASN A 437 1.78 26.01 14.21
N SER A 438 1.46 26.14 15.51
CA SER A 438 0.31 25.48 16.15
C SER A 438 -1.08 25.89 15.62
N SER A 439 -1.17 26.94 14.79
CA SER A 439 -2.41 27.37 14.14
C SER A 439 -2.51 26.97 12.67
N SER A 440 -1.49 26.28 12.13
CA SER A 440 -1.48 25.84 10.75
C SER A 440 -2.58 24.81 10.47
N THR A 441 -3.12 24.84 9.25
CA THR A 441 -4.09 23.88 8.70
C THR A 441 -3.51 23.21 7.44
N PHE A 442 -4.19 22.20 6.89
CA PHE A 442 -3.75 21.54 5.65
C PHE A 442 -3.47 22.54 4.52
N ILE A 443 -4.41 23.47 4.28
CA ILE A 443 -4.29 24.48 3.23
C ILE A 443 -3.30 25.59 3.58
N SER A 444 -3.10 25.92 4.87
CA SER A 444 -2.24 27.04 5.25
C SER A 444 -0.77 26.77 4.96
N ILE A 445 -0.33 25.51 4.98
CA ILE A 445 1.04 25.09 4.62
C ILE A 445 1.16 24.60 3.17
N ARG A 446 0.10 24.81 2.37
CA ARG A 446 -0.02 24.43 0.95
C ARG A 446 -0.71 25.54 0.17
N SER A 447 -0.37 26.80 0.42
CA SER A 447 -1.08 27.96 -0.14
C SER A 447 -1.09 27.98 -1.67
N PHE A 448 -0.13 27.31 -2.31
CA PHE A 448 -0.10 27.12 -3.77
C PHE A 448 -1.37 26.45 -4.32
N LEU A 449 -2.07 25.62 -3.53
CA LEU A 449 -3.34 25.01 -3.94
C LEU A 449 -4.43 26.04 -4.21
N ARG A 450 -4.33 27.27 -3.66
CA ARG A 450 -5.27 28.36 -3.95
C ARG A 450 -5.18 28.86 -5.40
N ASN A 451 -4.09 28.54 -6.10
CA ASN A 451 -3.90 28.83 -7.51
C ASN A 451 -4.35 27.68 -8.42
N ASP A 452 -4.79 26.55 -7.86
CA ASP A 452 -5.31 25.43 -8.65
C ASP A 452 -6.61 25.87 -9.36
N PRO A 453 -6.78 25.58 -10.67
CA PRO A 453 -8.00 25.93 -11.40
C PRO A 453 -9.29 25.39 -10.77
N GLU A 454 -9.21 24.29 -10.02
CA GLU A 454 -10.34 23.66 -9.36
C GLU A 454 -10.53 24.14 -7.90
N TRP A 455 -9.61 24.96 -7.36
CA TRP A 455 -9.72 25.54 -6.02
C TRP A 455 -11.07 26.22 -5.74
N PRO A 456 -11.69 26.99 -6.68
CA PRO A 456 -12.99 27.60 -6.43
C PRO A 456 -14.07 26.62 -5.99
N LYS A 457 -14.03 25.35 -6.45
CA LYS A 457 -14.98 24.31 -6.02
C LYS A 457 -14.76 23.93 -4.55
N VAL A 458 -13.51 23.76 -4.15
CA VAL A 458 -13.13 23.44 -2.76
C VAL A 458 -13.46 24.61 -1.85
N GLN A 459 -13.07 25.83 -2.22
CA GLN A 459 -13.36 27.05 -1.44
C GLN A 459 -14.87 27.25 -1.24
N ALA A 460 -15.69 27.01 -2.27
CA ALA A 460 -17.14 27.09 -2.14
C ALA A 460 -17.70 26.07 -1.13
N TYR A 461 -17.14 24.85 -1.09
CA TYR A 461 -17.52 23.85 -0.10
C TYR A 461 -17.13 24.26 1.33
N LEU A 462 -15.90 24.74 1.53
CA LEU A 462 -15.43 25.25 2.82
C LEU A 462 -16.27 26.43 3.34
N ASN A 463 -16.85 27.22 2.42
CA ASN A 463 -17.77 28.31 2.75
C ASN A 463 -19.21 27.86 3.04
N GLY A 464 -19.46 26.55 3.24
CA GLY A 464 -20.77 25.98 3.54
C GLY A 464 -21.59 25.54 2.31
N GLY A 465 -20.96 25.46 1.14
CA GLY A 465 -21.58 24.95 -0.08
C GLY A 465 -21.73 23.43 -0.10
N ALA A 466 -22.12 22.88 -1.26
CA ALA A 466 -22.18 21.43 -1.47
C ALA A 466 -20.77 20.84 -1.65
N ALA A 467 -20.62 19.55 -1.31
CA ALA A 467 -19.37 18.82 -1.52
C ALA A 467 -18.94 18.86 -3.00
N PRO A 468 -17.64 19.10 -3.29
CA PRO A 468 -17.16 19.27 -4.65
C PRO A 468 -17.12 17.93 -5.38
N THR A 469 -17.34 17.97 -6.69
CA THR A 469 -17.26 16.80 -7.57
C THR A 469 -16.12 16.94 -8.57
N PHE A 470 -15.42 15.84 -8.82
CA PHE A 470 -14.29 15.76 -9.73
C PHE A 470 -14.40 14.55 -10.65
N THR A 471 -13.76 14.65 -11.81
CA THR A 471 -13.61 13.55 -12.77
C THR A 471 -12.12 13.28 -12.89
N TYR A 472 -11.61 12.31 -12.12
CA TYR A 472 -10.17 12.04 -12.04
C TYR A 472 -9.71 11.01 -13.09
N HIS A 473 -8.50 11.23 -13.60
CA HIS A 473 -7.76 10.27 -14.43
C HIS A 473 -6.51 9.80 -13.68
N ARG A 474 -6.70 9.04 -12.61
CA ARG A 474 -5.58 8.49 -11.82
C ARG A 474 -4.75 7.55 -12.69
N PHE A 475 -3.44 7.75 -12.79
CA PHE A 475 -2.56 6.98 -13.67
C PHE A 475 -2.71 5.46 -13.46
N TRP A 476 -2.64 5.01 -12.20
CA TRP A 476 -2.78 3.58 -11.87
C TRP A 476 -4.13 3.01 -12.31
N ALA A 477 -5.22 3.79 -12.18
CA ALA A 477 -6.56 3.34 -12.55
C ALA A 477 -6.69 3.15 -14.06
N GLN A 478 -6.09 4.06 -14.86
CA GLN A 478 -6.06 3.92 -16.31
C GLN A 478 -5.25 2.69 -16.73
N VAL A 479 -4.11 2.44 -16.07
CA VAL A 479 -3.27 1.27 -16.32
C VAL A 479 -4.00 -0.02 -15.95
N ASP A 480 -4.66 -0.09 -14.80
CA ASP A 480 -5.41 -1.29 -14.39
C ASP A 480 -6.53 -1.64 -15.38
N VAL A 481 -7.26 -0.64 -15.90
CA VAL A 481 -8.26 -0.86 -16.96
C VAL A 481 -7.60 -1.33 -18.26
N ALA A 482 -6.52 -0.70 -18.69
CA ALA A 482 -5.80 -1.10 -19.91
C ALA A 482 -5.27 -2.54 -19.81
N MET A 483 -4.70 -2.91 -18.67
CA MET A 483 -4.21 -4.26 -18.41
C MET A 483 -5.35 -5.27 -18.33
N ALA A 484 -6.51 -4.90 -17.76
CA ALA A 484 -7.69 -5.76 -17.74
C ALA A 484 -8.23 -6.06 -19.14
N LEU A 485 -8.24 -5.07 -20.04
CA LEU A 485 -8.60 -5.28 -21.44
C LEU A 485 -7.62 -6.22 -22.15
N HIS A 486 -6.32 -6.03 -21.92
CA HIS A 486 -5.29 -6.92 -22.48
C HIS A 486 -5.42 -8.36 -21.95
N ASP A 487 -5.60 -8.53 -20.64
CA ASP A 487 -5.76 -9.85 -20.02
C ASP A 487 -7.05 -10.53 -20.51
N TYR A 488 -8.14 -9.78 -20.71
CA TYR A 488 -9.38 -10.31 -21.26
C TYR A 488 -9.17 -10.89 -22.66
N ASP A 489 -8.60 -10.10 -23.57
CA ASP A 489 -8.30 -10.50 -24.96
C ASP A 489 -7.45 -11.77 -24.99
N ARG A 490 -6.37 -11.80 -24.19
CA ARG A 490 -5.41 -12.92 -24.16
C ARG A 490 -5.98 -14.21 -23.57
N LEU A 491 -6.89 -14.13 -22.60
CA LEU A 491 -7.24 -15.29 -21.76
C LEU A 491 -8.67 -15.81 -21.94
N ILE A 492 -9.60 -14.96 -22.36
CA ILE A 492 -11.04 -15.28 -22.45
C ILE A 492 -11.65 -14.86 -23.78
N GLY A 493 -11.13 -13.81 -24.41
CA GLY A 493 -11.69 -13.21 -25.63
C GLY A 493 -11.37 -13.94 -26.93
N ALA A 494 -10.37 -14.81 -26.93
CA ALA A 494 -9.93 -15.59 -28.10
C ALA A 494 -10.77 -16.83 -28.39
#